data_AF-A0A661K619-F1
#
_entry.id   AF-A0A661K619-F1
#
_cell.length_a   1.000
_cell.length_b   1.000
_cell.length_c   1.000
_cell.angle_alpha   90.00
_cell.angle_beta   90.00
_cell.angle_gamma   90.00
#
_symmetry.space_group_name_H-M   'P 1'
#
loop_
_entity.id
_entity.type
_entity.pdbx_description
1 polymer ?
#
loop_
_entity_poly.entity_id
_entity_poly.type
_entity_poly.pdbx_seq_one_letter_code
_entity_poly.pdbx_strand_id
1 'polypeptide(L)'
;MCGISGIVPSEPQSQKTLDRWLQVMNNLQAHRGPDGEGIWTSQRGNVGLGHVRLSIIDLETGGQPMRSEAELVISYNGEIYNYVE
;
A
#
# COMPACT_ATOMS: atom_id res chain seq x y z
N MET A 1 8.60 -7.28 -9.25
CA MET A 1 8.70 -7.08 -7.78
C MET A 1 7.85 -5.87 -7.46
N CYS A 2 6.88 -5.96 -6.54
CA CYS A 2 5.91 -4.90 -6.19
C CYS A 2 6.55 -3.54 -5.82
N GLY A 3 5.75 -2.48 -5.74
CA GLY A 3 6.14 -1.14 -5.31
C GLY A 3 5.44 -0.69 -4.02
N ILE A 4 6.13 0.10 -3.20
CA ILE A 4 5.60 0.67 -1.95
C ILE A 4 5.70 2.20 -2.04
N SER A 5 4.67 2.90 -1.58
CA SER A 5 4.74 4.34 -1.31
C SER A 5 4.22 4.64 0.09
N GLY A 6 4.70 5.73 0.69
CA GLY A 6 4.21 6.20 1.97
C GLY A 6 4.41 7.69 2.13
N ILE A 7 3.54 8.33 2.92
CA ILE A 7 3.63 9.75 3.24
C ILE A 7 3.25 10.01 4.69
N VAL A 8 4.03 10.87 5.33
CA VAL A 8 3.75 11.44 6.65
C VAL A 8 3.83 12.96 6.48
N PRO A 9 2.69 13.65 6.26
CA PRO A 9 2.72 15.09 6.09
C PRO A 9 3.12 15.79 7.40
N SER A 10 3.68 16.99 7.29
CA SER A 10 4.03 17.81 8.46
C SER A 10 2.82 18.22 9.30
N GLU A 11 1.66 18.35 8.65
CA GLU A 11 0.38 18.67 9.28
C GLU A 11 -0.71 17.73 8.74
N PRO A 12 -1.71 17.33 9.55
CA PRO A 12 -2.84 16.52 9.11
C PRO A 12 -3.49 17.04 7.82
N GLN A 13 -3.74 16.15 6.87
CA GLN A 13 -4.37 16.45 5.58
C GLN A 13 -5.72 15.75 5.44
N SER A 14 -6.54 16.23 4.50
CA SER A 14 -7.75 15.48 4.12
C SER A 14 -7.37 14.13 3.49
N GLN A 15 -8.19 13.10 3.70
CA GLN A 15 -7.98 11.77 3.07
C GLN A 15 -7.87 11.91 1.56
N LYS A 16 -8.73 12.72 0.93
CA LYS A 16 -8.68 13.00 -0.51
C LYS A 16 -7.34 13.56 -0.99
N THR A 17 -6.70 14.41 -0.19
CA THR A 17 -5.37 14.95 -0.51
C THR A 17 -4.31 13.85 -0.46
N LEU A 18 -4.33 13.03 0.60
CA LEU A 18 -3.41 11.92 0.77
C LEU A 18 -3.58 10.86 -0.34
N ASP A 19 -4.82 10.48 -0.64
CA ASP A 19 -5.15 9.52 -1.70
C ASP A 19 -4.59 10.00 -3.05
N ARG A 20 -4.74 11.30 -3.36
CA ARG A 20 -4.20 11.88 -4.60
C ARG A 20 -2.67 11.79 -4.66
N TRP A 21 -1.98 12.11 -3.56
CA TRP A 21 -0.51 12.04 -3.52
C TRP A 21 -0.02 10.60 -3.66
N LEU A 22 -0.67 9.66 -2.98
CA LEU A 22 -0.35 8.23 -3.07
C LEU A 22 -0.63 7.68 -4.47
N GLN A 23 -1.72 8.07 -5.13
CA GLN A 23 -1.99 7.68 -6.51
C GLN A 23 -0.87 8.13 -7.46
N VAL A 24 -0.37 9.36 -7.29
CA VAL A 24 0.77 9.85 -8.10
C VAL A 24 2.02 9.00 -7.85
N MET A 25 2.32 8.69 -6.58
CA MET A 25 3.46 7.85 -6.23
C MET A 25 3.32 6.42 -6.77
N ASN A 26 2.14 5.81 -6.69
CA ASN A 26 1.84 4.50 -7.26
C ASN A 26 2.05 4.50 -8.78
N ASN A 27 1.48 5.48 -9.48
CA ASN A 27 1.59 5.61 -10.94
C ASN A 27 3.05 5.67 -11.42
N LEU A 28 3.93 6.39 -10.70
CA LEU A 28 5.35 6.50 -11.05
C LEU A 28 6.09 5.16 -10.97
N GLN A 29 5.59 4.21 -10.17
CA GLN A 29 6.17 2.88 -10.00
C GLN A 29 5.28 1.75 -10.53
N ALA A 30 4.24 2.04 -11.31
CA ALA A 30 3.24 1.07 -11.76
C ALA A 30 3.85 -0.15 -12.50
N HIS A 31 4.93 0.06 -13.26
CA HIS A 31 5.68 -1.00 -13.95
C HIS A 31 6.22 -2.11 -13.02
N ARG A 32 6.34 -1.84 -11.72
CA ARG A 32 6.82 -2.80 -10.71
C ARG A 32 5.75 -3.81 -10.31
N GLY A 33 4.49 -3.40 -10.34
CA GLY A 33 3.35 -4.21 -9.90
C GLY A 33 2.12 -3.98 -10.79
N PRO A 34 2.08 -4.57 -11.99
CA PRO A 34 1.01 -4.34 -12.96
C PRO A 34 -0.31 -5.05 -12.63
N ASP A 35 -0.33 -5.94 -11.64
CA ASP A 35 -1.48 -6.82 -11.39
C ASP A 35 -2.49 -6.24 -10.40
N GLY A 36 -2.08 -5.26 -9.60
CA GLY A 36 -2.97 -4.66 -8.60
C GLY A 36 -2.43 -3.38 -7.99
N GLU A 37 -3.31 -2.61 -7.37
CA GLU A 37 -3.01 -1.35 -6.70
C GLU A 37 -3.85 -1.22 -5.43
N GLY A 38 -3.31 -0.57 -4.41
CA GLY A 38 -4.09 -0.13 -3.26
C GLY A 38 -3.51 1.06 -2.54
N ILE A 39 -4.38 1.72 -1.79
CA ILE A 39 -4.10 2.90 -0.96
C ILE A 39 -4.80 2.73 0.39
N TRP A 40 -4.12 3.13 1.45
CA TRP A 40 -4.68 3.33 2.77
C TRP A 40 -4.28 4.70 3.30
N THR A 41 -5.24 5.43 3.86
CA THR A 41 -5.00 6.72 4.52
C THR A 41 -5.58 6.70 5.93
N SER A 42 -4.85 7.26 6.89
CA SER A 42 -5.29 7.30 8.26
C SER A 42 -6.48 8.24 8.40
N GLN A 43 -7.43 7.91 9.29
CA GLN A 43 -8.58 8.78 9.56
C GLN A 43 -8.17 10.17 10.07
N ARG A 44 -7.03 10.24 10.76
CA ARG A 44 -6.44 11.48 11.27
C ARG A 44 -5.68 12.29 10.21
N GLY A 45 -5.51 11.76 9.00
CA GLY A 45 -4.85 12.49 7.91
C GLY A 45 -3.34 12.67 8.08
N ASN A 46 -2.72 11.95 9.01
CA ASN A 46 -1.32 12.11 9.39
C ASN A 46 -0.39 11.05 8.80
N VAL A 47 -0.94 10.00 8.18
CA VAL A 47 -0.18 8.92 7.52
C VAL A 47 -0.96 8.41 6.32
N GLY A 48 -0.26 8.06 5.25
CA GLY A 48 -0.80 7.32 4.12
C GLY A 48 0.19 6.29 3.59
N LEU A 49 -0.32 5.16 3.12
CA LEU A 49 0.43 4.04 2.53
C LEU A 49 -0.18 3.68 1.18
N GLY A 50 0.67 3.33 0.21
CA GLY A 50 0.27 2.85 -1.10
C GLY A 50 1.08 1.63 -1.51
N HIS A 51 0.52 0.87 -2.45
CA HIS A 51 1.14 -0.33 -2.98
C HIS A 51 0.75 -0.54 -4.45
N VAL A 52 1.70 -1.02 -5.27
CA VAL A 52 1.42 -1.61 -6.58
C VAL A 52 1.96 -3.03 -6.60
N ARG A 53 1.13 -4.00 -6.95
CA ARG A 53 1.36 -5.42 -6.69
C ARG A 53 1.74 -6.18 -7.95
N LEU A 54 2.82 -6.96 -7.86
CA LEU A 54 3.06 -8.10 -8.74
C LEU A 54 2.60 -9.34 -7.98
N SER A 55 1.57 -10.01 -8.49
CA SER A 55 0.89 -11.10 -7.80
C SER A 55 1.65 -12.41 -8.03
N ILE A 56 2.19 -12.99 -6.95
CA ILE A 56 2.96 -14.25 -6.99
C ILE A 56 2.33 -15.31 -6.08
N ILE A 57 2.12 -14.96 -4.80
CA ILE A 57 1.48 -15.80 -3.77
C ILE A 57 0.15 -15.18 -3.40
N ASP A 58 -0.88 -16.00 -3.19
CA ASP A 58 -2.27 -15.57 -2.90
C ASP A 58 -2.77 -14.55 -3.94
N LEU A 59 -3.12 -15.05 -5.12
CA LEU A 59 -3.47 -14.22 -6.27
C LEU A 59 -4.79 -13.45 -6.07
N GLU A 60 -5.69 -13.96 -5.23
CA GLU A 60 -7.06 -13.44 -5.10
C GLU A 60 -7.22 -12.53 -3.88
N THR A 61 -6.65 -12.89 -2.72
CA THR A 61 -6.88 -12.17 -1.46
C THR A 61 -5.70 -11.35 -0.95
N GLY A 62 -4.53 -11.44 -1.60
CA GLY A 62 -3.29 -10.80 -1.17
C GLY A 62 -3.17 -9.29 -1.45
N GLY A 63 -4.30 -8.56 -1.44
CA GLY A 63 -4.35 -7.11 -1.67
C GLY A 63 -3.57 -6.32 -0.61
N GLN A 64 -2.92 -5.22 -1.04
CA GLN A 64 -2.07 -4.38 -0.20
C GLN A 64 -2.45 -2.90 -0.39
N PRO A 65 -2.33 -2.03 0.64
CA PRO A 65 -1.89 -2.31 2.01
C PRO A 65 -2.83 -3.25 2.79
N MET A 66 -2.26 -4.25 3.47
CA MET A 66 -3.01 -5.20 4.31
C MET A 66 -3.42 -4.55 5.64
N ARG A 67 -4.61 -4.89 6.13
CA ARG A 67 -5.12 -4.44 7.43
C ARG A 67 -5.29 -5.63 8.37
N SER A 68 -4.88 -5.48 9.62
CA SER A 68 -5.17 -6.46 10.67
C SER A 68 -6.51 -6.16 11.35
N GLU A 69 -6.96 -7.10 12.19
CA GLU A 69 -8.12 -6.90 13.07
C GLU A 69 -7.86 -5.89 14.21
N ALA A 70 -6.58 -5.58 14.48
CA ALA A 70 -6.14 -4.70 15.57
C ALA A 70 -5.70 -3.31 15.08
N GLU A 71 -6.31 -2.82 13.99
CA GLU A 71 -6.05 -1.49 13.39
C GLU A 71 -4.59 -1.29 12.90
N LEU A 72 -3.84 -2.37 12.65
CA LEU A 72 -2.51 -2.27 12.04
C LEU A 72 -2.62 -2.33 10.53
N VAL A 73 -1.83 -1.51 9.85
CA VAL A 73 -1.76 -1.50 8.39
C VAL A 73 -0.32 -1.63 7.93
N ILE A 74 -0.08 -2.50 6.96
CA ILE A 74 1.24 -2.78 6.42
C ILE A 74 1.21 -2.75 4.89
N SER A 75 2.30 -2.26 4.28
CA SER A 75 2.61 -2.44 2.86
C SER A 75 3.96 -3.16 2.80
N TYR A 76 4.03 -4.25 2.05
CA TYR A 76 5.18 -5.16 2.07
C TYR A 76 5.63 -5.53 0.66
N ASN A 77 6.95 -5.55 0.43
CA ASN A 77 7.56 -5.90 -0.85
C ASN A 77 8.69 -6.91 -0.61
N GLY A 78 8.44 -8.16 -1.00
CA GLY A 78 9.36 -9.27 -0.86
C GLY A 78 8.57 -10.56 -0.62
N GLU A 79 9.30 -11.58 -0.18
CA GLU A 79 8.78 -12.91 0.09
C GLU A 79 9.27 -13.40 1.46
N ILE A 80 8.34 -13.84 2.31
CA ILE A 80 8.66 -14.43 3.62
C ILE A 80 8.78 -15.93 3.41
N TYR A 81 9.97 -16.44 3.10
CA TYR A 81 10.16 -17.85 2.72
C TYR A 81 9.76 -18.89 3.78
N ASN A 82 9.66 -18.49 5.05
CA ASN A 82 9.22 -19.35 6.14
C ASN A 82 7.75 -19.14 6.53
N TYR A 83 6.93 -18.51 5.66
CA TYR A 83 5.49 -18.51 5.84
C TYR A 83 4.94 -19.92 5.57
N VAL A 84 3.91 -20.31 6.33
CA VAL A 84 3.19 -21.56 6.09
C VAL A 84 2.05 -21.22 5.15
N GLU A 85 2.04 -21.85 3.97
CA GLU A 85 1.00 -21.74 2.95
C GLU A 85 -0.29 -22.47 3.35
#